data_AF-A0A5A7MWB2-F1
#
_entry.id   AF-A0A5A7MWB2-F1
#
_cell.length_a   1.000
_cell.length_b   1.000
_cell.length_c   1.000
_cell.angle_alpha   90.00
_cell.angle_beta   90.00
_cell.angle_gamma   90.00
#
_symmetry.space_group_name_H-M   'P 1'
#
loop_
_entity.id
_entity.type
_entity.pdbx_description
1 polymer ?
#
loop_
_entity_poly.entity_id
_entity_poly.type
_entity_poly.pdbx_seq_one_letter_code
_entity_poly.pdbx_strand_id
1 'polypeptide(L)'
;MKAEFDVLVIGAGAAGLSLALKVAPHGRVAVVSKGKLSSGSTKWAQGGIAAVLSVGDTVESHIEDTLIAGDGLCDKDAVRFVVERGPAAIEDLISLGVEFTRSEEDSDAAGYHLTREGGHSVRRVIHVDDATGQAVQQALERRARAEPNITVLEHHVAVDVITNRHLSGDGKGLDRCHGAYLLNRRTGHVDVFAAKAVVLATGGASRVYLYSSNPDGSTGDGIAIAWRAGCRIANMEFNQFHPTCLFHPKAKTFLITEALRGEGAHLTLLDGTRFMDRFDKRGELAPRDVVARAIDHEMKRLGLDHVLLDISHRDPDFVIGHFPTIYRRCLIMGSILPNRRFRWCPPPIIPVAVW
;
A
#
# COMPACT_ATOMS: atom_id res chain seq x y z
N MET A 1 -3.42 11.54 31.28
CA MET A 1 -4.80 11.93 30.90
C MET A 1 -5.69 10.68 30.92
N LYS A 2 -6.94 10.81 31.36
CA LYS A 2 -7.98 9.79 31.14
C LYS A 2 -8.99 10.38 30.16
N ALA A 3 -9.23 9.71 29.04
CA ALA A 3 -10.19 10.15 28.03
C ALA A 3 -11.03 8.96 27.56
N GLU A 4 -12.31 9.21 27.31
CA GLU A 4 -13.30 8.21 26.90
C GLU A 4 -13.79 8.50 25.48
N PHE A 5 -13.84 7.46 24.65
CA PHE A 5 -14.31 7.48 23.27
C PHE A 5 -15.27 6.32 23.00
N ASP A 6 -16.12 6.45 21.99
CA ASP A 6 -16.93 5.32 21.53
C ASP A 6 -16.06 4.35 20.72
N VAL A 7 -15.22 4.89 19.82
CA VAL A 7 -14.30 4.11 18.98
C VAL A 7 -12.88 4.68 19.06
N LEU A 8 -11.91 3.81 19.34
CA LEU A 8 -10.48 4.14 19.29
C LEU A 8 -9.83 3.44 18.09
N VAL A 9 -9.47 4.20 17.07
CA VAL A 9 -8.80 3.71 15.86
C VAL A 9 -7.29 3.90 15.99
N ILE A 10 -6.54 2.81 16.01
CA ILE A 10 -5.08 2.81 16.14
C ILE A 10 -4.46 2.65 14.76
N GLY A 11 -4.08 3.78 14.16
CA GLY A 11 -3.55 3.86 12.81
C GLY A 11 -4.31 4.88 11.96
N ALA A 12 -3.56 5.72 11.23
CA ALA A 12 -4.09 6.86 10.47
C ALA A 12 -3.80 6.76 8.96
N GLY A 13 -3.68 5.55 8.43
CA GLY A 13 -3.68 5.30 6.98
C GLY A 13 -5.10 5.23 6.41
N ALA A 14 -5.22 4.79 5.16
CA ALA A 14 -6.51 4.68 4.45
C ALA A 14 -7.56 3.92 5.27
N ALA A 15 -7.23 2.73 5.80
CA ALA A 15 -8.16 1.91 6.57
C ALA A 15 -8.69 2.64 7.82
N GLY A 16 -7.80 3.25 8.60
CA GLY A 16 -8.17 3.89 9.86
C GLY A 16 -8.96 5.18 9.66
N LEU A 17 -8.54 6.04 8.72
CA LEU A 17 -9.22 7.31 8.45
C LEU A 17 -10.58 7.08 7.76
N SER A 18 -10.66 6.16 6.81
CA SER A 18 -11.93 5.82 6.15
C SER A 18 -12.94 5.25 7.15
N LEU A 19 -12.50 4.35 8.06
CA LEU A 19 -13.36 3.86 9.13
C LEU A 19 -13.82 4.99 10.04
N ALA A 20 -12.88 5.82 10.53
CA ALA A 20 -13.18 6.90 11.45
C ALA A 20 -14.24 7.86 10.87
N LEU A 21 -14.11 8.23 9.59
CA LEU A 21 -15.09 9.07 8.90
C LEU A 21 -16.47 8.40 8.78
N LYS A 22 -16.52 7.08 8.53
CA LYS A 22 -17.78 6.34 8.45
C LYS A 22 -18.49 6.20 9.79
N VAL A 23 -17.75 6.10 10.90
CA VAL A 23 -18.34 5.90 12.24
C VAL A 23 -18.53 7.19 13.05
N ALA A 24 -17.86 8.28 12.67
CA ALA A 24 -17.97 9.58 13.35
C ALA A 24 -19.40 10.15 13.44
N PRO A 25 -20.31 9.94 12.47
CA PRO A 25 -21.71 10.34 12.61
C PRO A 25 -22.45 9.63 13.76
N HIS A 26 -21.90 8.52 14.28
CA HIS A 26 -22.54 7.65 15.26
C HIS A 26 -21.88 7.68 16.66
N GLY A 27 -20.80 8.43 16.85
CA GLY A 27 -20.13 8.51 18.14
C GLY A 27 -18.78 9.23 18.11
N ARG A 28 -18.19 9.41 19.29
CA ARG A 28 -16.87 10.05 19.46
C ARG A 28 -15.76 9.10 19.06
N VAL A 29 -14.93 9.51 18.12
CA VAL A 29 -13.84 8.70 17.58
C VAL A 29 -12.50 9.32 17.92
N ALA A 30 -11.55 8.52 18.40
CA ALA A 30 -10.15 8.91 18.48
C ALA A 30 -9.34 8.18 17.40
N VAL A 31 -8.57 8.93 16.60
CA VAL A 31 -7.63 8.36 15.63
C VAL A 31 -6.20 8.57 16.14
N VAL A 32 -5.49 7.49 16.40
CA VAL A 32 -4.14 7.49 16.96
C VAL A 32 -3.12 7.29 15.85
N SER A 33 -2.08 8.14 15.82
CA SER A 33 -0.93 7.97 14.95
C SER A 33 0.38 8.00 15.74
N LYS A 34 1.24 7.00 15.52
CA LYS A 34 2.61 6.90 16.09
C LYS A 34 3.48 8.11 15.73
N GLY A 35 3.23 8.71 14.58
CA GLY A 35 3.91 9.89 14.07
C GLY A 35 2.92 10.99 13.70
N LYS A 36 3.20 11.68 12.58
CA LYS A 36 2.22 12.53 11.91
C LYS A 36 1.15 11.66 11.22
N LEU A 37 -0.04 12.16 10.89
CA LEU A 37 -1.05 11.35 10.16
C LEU A 37 -0.47 10.72 8.89
N SER A 38 0.26 11.51 8.10
CA SER A 38 0.82 11.11 6.81
C SER A 38 2.11 10.28 6.89
N SER A 39 2.41 9.68 8.04
CA SER A 39 3.66 8.92 8.25
C SER A 39 3.59 7.43 7.86
N GLY A 40 2.39 6.91 7.58
CA GLY A 40 2.18 5.52 7.16
C GLY A 40 2.40 5.27 5.68
N SER A 41 2.24 4.01 5.26
CA SER A 41 2.48 3.56 3.88
C SER A 41 1.49 4.10 2.85
N THR A 42 0.25 4.42 3.26
CA THR A 42 -0.81 4.88 2.34
C THR A 42 -0.35 6.03 1.45
N LYS A 43 0.33 7.04 2.00
CA LYS A 43 0.83 8.19 1.23
C LYS A 43 1.78 7.79 0.09
N TRP A 44 2.48 6.68 0.23
CA TRP A 44 3.55 6.26 -0.67
C TRP A 44 3.08 5.29 -1.76
N ALA A 45 1.80 4.90 -1.77
CA ALA A 45 1.25 4.08 -2.83
C ALA A 45 1.24 4.86 -4.16
N GLN A 46 1.76 4.25 -5.22
CA GLN A 46 1.92 4.88 -6.54
C GLN A 46 0.84 4.39 -7.52
N GLY A 47 0.90 3.09 -7.86
CA GLY A 47 0.16 2.46 -8.96
C GLY A 47 -1.32 2.81 -9.03
N GLY A 48 -2.11 2.40 -8.04
CA GLY A 48 -3.50 2.79 -7.98
C GLY A 48 -4.34 1.88 -7.08
N ILE A 49 -5.65 1.88 -7.31
CA ILE A 49 -6.62 1.04 -6.62
C ILE A 49 -7.36 0.21 -7.67
N ALA A 50 -7.39 -1.11 -7.51
CA ALA A 50 -8.10 -1.98 -8.44
C ALA A 50 -9.62 -1.94 -8.17
N ALA A 51 -10.42 -1.62 -9.18
CA ALA A 51 -11.87 -1.66 -9.13
C ALA A 51 -12.45 -1.89 -10.53
N VAL A 52 -13.58 -2.61 -10.61
CA VAL A 52 -14.26 -2.89 -11.87
C VAL A 52 -15.06 -1.65 -12.28
N LEU A 53 -14.45 -0.80 -13.12
CA LEU A 53 -15.01 0.50 -13.51
C LEU A 53 -15.28 0.63 -15.02
N SER A 54 -14.63 -0.19 -15.85
CA SER A 54 -14.80 -0.17 -17.30
C SER A 54 -15.94 -1.08 -17.75
N VAL A 55 -16.49 -0.80 -18.93
CA VAL A 55 -17.63 -1.55 -19.50
C VAL A 55 -17.21 -2.97 -19.88
N GLY A 56 -15.96 -3.15 -20.30
CA GLY A 56 -15.39 -4.44 -20.67
C GLY A 56 -14.91 -5.31 -19.50
N ASP A 57 -14.92 -4.80 -18.27
CA ASP A 57 -14.47 -5.55 -17.08
C ASP A 57 -15.65 -6.12 -16.28
N THR A 58 -15.41 -7.21 -15.56
CA THR A 58 -16.41 -7.89 -14.74
C THR A 58 -15.85 -8.22 -13.35
N VAL A 59 -16.75 -8.27 -12.36
CA VAL A 59 -16.46 -8.75 -11.00
C VAL A 59 -15.85 -10.15 -11.03
N GLU A 60 -16.39 -11.07 -11.84
CA GLU A 60 -15.88 -12.44 -11.91
C GLU A 60 -14.46 -12.50 -12.47
N SER A 61 -14.14 -11.70 -13.49
CA SER A 61 -12.76 -11.60 -14.00
C SER A 61 -11.80 -11.10 -12.92
N HIS A 62 -12.19 -10.10 -12.11
CA HIS A 62 -11.34 -9.63 -11.03
C HIS A 62 -11.14 -10.68 -9.93
N ILE A 63 -12.20 -11.41 -9.58
CA ILE A 63 -12.14 -12.51 -8.63
C ILE A 63 -11.18 -13.58 -9.15
N GLU A 64 -11.31 -13.99 -10.41
CA GLU A 64 -10.43 -14.98 -11.03
C GLU A 64 -8.96 -14.56 -11.00
N ASP A 65 -8.65 -13.33 -11.44
CA ASP A 65 -7.30 -12.75 -11.36
C ASP A 65 -6.74 -12.83 -9.92
N THR A 66 -7.56 -12.47 -8.92
CA THR A 66 -7.18 -12.47 -7.50
C THR A 66 -6.91 -13.88 -6.99
N LEU A 67 -7.76 -14.85 -7.33
CA LEU A 67 -7.61 -16.24 -6.91
C LEU A 67 -6.39 -16.91 -7.55
N ILE A 68 -6.11 -16.60 -8.82
CA ILE A 68 -4.91 -17.07 -9.53
C ILE A 68 -3.65 -16.47 -8.89
N ALA A 69 -3.63 -15.16 -8.62
CA ALA A 69 -2.50 -14.49 -8.00
C ALA A 69 -2.29 -14.91 -6.54
N GLY A 70 -3.34 -15.36 -5.85
CA GLY A 70 -3.28 -15.89 -4.49
C GLY A 70 -2.90 -17.37 -4.38
N ASP A 71 -2.53 -18.01 -5.49
CA ASP A 71 -1.99 -19.37 -5.55
C ASP A 71 -2.85 -20.42 -4.81
N GLY A 72 -4.18 -20.29 -4.91
CA GLY A 72 -5.13 -21.22 -4.30
C GLY A 72 -5.32 -21.08 -2.78
N LEU A 73 -4.68 -20.10 -2.14
CA LEU A 73 -4.74 -19.88 -0.68
C LEU A 73 -5.76 -18.81 -0.26
N CYS A 74 -6.41 -18.15 -1.22
CA CYS A 74 -7.43 -17.14 -0.93
C CYS A 74 -8.70 -17.75 -0.33
N ASP A 75 -9.28 -17.04 0.63
CA ASP A 75 -10.69 -17.20 0.99
C ASP A 75 -11.56 -16.55 -0.10
N LYS A 76 -12.33 -17.37 -0.82
CA LYS A 76 -13.14 -16.93 -1.95
C LYS A 76 -14.25 -15.95 -1.56
N ASP A 77 -14.85 -16.13 -0.39
CA ASP A 77 -15.95 -15.28 0.07
C ASP A 77 -15.41 -13.89 0.45
N ALA A 78 -14.23 -13.84 1.09
CA ALA A 78 -13.55 -12.59 1.37
C ALA A 78 -13.13 -11.86 0.09
N VAL A 79 -12.57 -12.58 -0.90
CA VAL A 79 -12.21 -12.00 -2.21
C VAL A 79 -13.43 -11.40 -2.90
N ARG A 80 -14.52 -12.17 -3.01
CA ARG A 80 -15.77 -11.71 -3.60
C ARG A 80 -16.32 -10.48 -2.89
N PHE A 81 -16.36 -10.51 -1.56
CA PHE A 81 -16.85 -9.40 -0.75
C PHE A 81 -16.12 -8.09 -1.04
N VAL A 82 -14.78 -8.14 -1.15
CA VAL A 82 -13.93 -6.97 -1.43
C VAL A 82 -14.12 -6.49 -2.86
N VAL A 83 -14.03 -7.39 -3.84
CA VAL A 83 -14.12 -7.04 -5.27
C VAL A 83 -15.46 -6.38 -5.61
N GLU A 84 -16.58 -6.97 -5.16
CA GLU A 84 -17.93 -6.43 -5.42
C GLU A 84 -18.14 -5.02 -4.86
N ARG A 85 -17.40 -4.65 -3.81
CA ARG A 85 -17.48 -3.34 -3.15
C ARG A 85 -16.46 -2.33 -3.66
N GLY A 86 -15.56 -2.74 -4.54
CA GLY A 86 -14.52 -1.89 -5.14
C GLY A 86 -15.10 -0.60 -5.74
N PRO A 87 -16.09 -0.67 -6.66
CA PRO A 87 -16.66 0.53 -7.29
C PRO A 87 -17.26 1.52 -6.28
N ALA A 88 -18.05 1.03 -5.32
CA ALA A 88 -18.63 1.88 -4.28
C ALA A 88 -17.55 2.53 -3.40
N ALA A 89 -16.45 1.82 -3.11
CA ALA A 89 -15.32 2.38 -2.37
C ALA A 89 -14.58 3.48 -3.16
N ILE A 90 -14.51 3.38 -4.49
CA ILE A 90 -13.97 4.45 -5.34
C ILE A 90 -14.90 5.67 -5.31
N GLU A 91 -16.21 5.50 -5.41
CA GLU A 91 -17.17 6.59 -5.28
C GLU A 91 -17.09 7.29 -3.91
N ASP A 92 -16.91 6.52 -2.84
CA ASP A 92 -16.65 7.09 -1.51
C ASP A 92 -15.41 7.99 -1.52
N LEU A 93 -14.31 7.56 -2.15
CA LEU A 93 -13.08 8.37 -2.25
C LEU A 93 -13.28 9.64 -3.11
N ILE A 94 -14.01 9.53 -4.22
CA ILE A 94 -14.38 10.68 -5.05
C ILE A 94 -15.20 11.68 -4.22
N SER A 95 -16.18 11.21 -3.45
CA SER A 95 -17.01 12.06 -2.58
C SER A 95 -16.21 12.79 -1.49
N LEU A 96 -15.05 12.24 -1.10
CA LEU A 96 -14.11 12.83 -0.15
C LEU A 96 -13.15 13.84 -0.81
N GLY A 97 -13.21 13.98 -2.14
CA GLY A 97 -12.43 14.93 -2.93
C GLY A 97 -11.14 14.36 -3.52
N VAL A 98 -11.07 13.04 -3.77
CA VAL A 98 -9.98 12.45 -4.56
C VAL A 98 -10.28 12.64 -6.04
N GLU A 99 -9.37 13.31 -6.74
CA GLU A 99 -9.46 13.59 -8.17
C GLU A 99 -8.64 12.57 -8.96
N PHE A 100 -9.29 11.50 -9.42
CA PHE A 100 -8.66 10.48 -10.26
C PHE A 100 -8.42 10.97 -11.69
N THR A 101 -7.33 10.51 -12.31
CA THR A 101 -6.92 10.88 -13.67
C THR A 101 -8.01 10.51 -14.68
N ARG A 102 -8.39 11.47 -15.53
CA ARG A 102 -9.42 11.32 -16.58
C ARG A 102 -8.79 10.89 -17.90
N SER A 103 -9.57 10.23 -18.76
CA SER A 103 -9.18 9.90 -20.14
C SER A 103 -10.29 10.32 -21.10
N GLU A 104 -9.91 11.05 -22.16
CA GLU A 104 -10.83 11.39 -23.27
C GLU A 104 -10.84 10.28 -24.34
N GLU A 105 -9.79 9.46 -24.42
CA GLU A 105 -9.61 8.39 -25.41
C GLU A 105 -10.20 7.05 -24.94
N ASP A 106 -10.12 6.74 -23.64
CA ASP A 106 -10.80 5.59 -23.03
C ASP A 106 -12.24 5.97 -22.70
N SER A 107 -13.08 6.03 -23.72
CA SER A 107 -14.51 6.33 -23.63
C SER A 107 -15.35 5.19 -23.03
N ASP A 108 -14.79 4.42 -22.09
CA ASP A 108 -15.58 3.49 -21.28
C ASP A 108 -16.27 4.28 -20.14
N ALA A 109 -17.48 3.83 -19.79
CA ALA A 109 -18.60 4.55 -19.13
C ALA A 109 -18.35 5.52 -17.95
N ALA A 110 -17.14 5.58 -17.37
CA ALA A 110 -16.80 6.47 -16.25
C ALA A 110 -15.79 7.59 -16.61
N GLY A 111 -15.13 7.54 -17.77
CA GLY A 111 -14.19 8.56 -18.25
C GLY A 111 -12.91 8.70 -17.41
N TYR A 112 -12.47 7.62 -16.76
CA TYR A 112 -11.21 7.57 -15.99
C TYR A 112 -10.13 6.83 -16.77
N HIS A 113 -8.89 7.28 -16.67
CA HIS A 113 -7.75 6.54 -17.18
C HIS A 113 -7.46 5.36 -16.25
N LEU A 114 -7.37 4.15 -16.82
CA LEU A 114 -7.14 2.91 -16.08
C LEU A 114 -5.83 2.25 -16.54
N THR A 115 -5.01 1.88 -15.57
CA THR A 115 -3.78 1.09 -15.83
C THR A 115 -4.01 -0.39 -15.56
N ARG A 116 -3.01 -1.19 -15.90
CA ARG A 116 -2.95 -2.63 -15.61
C ARG A 116 -1.67 -2.94 -14.87
N GLU A 117 -1.78 -3.68 -13.76
CA GLU A 117 -0.64 -4.24 -13.02
C GLU A 117 -0.57 -5.76 -13.23
N GLY A 118 0.55 -6.39 -12.87
CA GLY A 118 0.73 -7.83 -13.01
C GLY A 118 -0.28 -8.63 -12.19
N GLY A 119 -0.64 -9.79 -12.72
CA GLY A 119 -1.76 -10.60 -12.22
C GLY A 119 -3.13 -10.17 -12.72
N HIS A 120 -3.30 -8.94 -13.24
CA HIS A 120 -4.57 -8.54 -13.85
C HIS A 120 -4.64 -8.87 -15.34
N SER A 121 -5.79 -9.40 -15.77
CA SER A 121 -6.09 -9.66 -17.18
C SER A 121 -6.47 -8.40 -17.96
N VAL A 122 -7.12 -7.44 -17.30
CA VAL A 122 -7.63 -6.19 -17.91
C VAL A 122 -7.18 -4.91 -17.18
N ARG A 123 -7.35 -3.75 -17.82
CA ARG A 123 -7.11 -2.43 -17.22
C ARG A 123 -8.23 -2.11 -16.23
N ARG A 124 -7.89 -2.06 -14.93
CA ARG A 124 -8.86 -1.85 -13.83
C ARG A 124 -8.30 -1.05 -12.65
N VAL A 125 -7.08 -0.53 -12.79
CA VAL A 125 -6.37 0.16 -11.72
C VAL A 125 -6.54 1.66 -11.91
N ILE A 126 -7.45 2.27 -11.14
CA ILE A 126 -7.69 3.71 -11.14
C ILE A 126 -6.60 4.41 -10.32
N HIS A 127 -6.15 5.58 -10.77
CA HIS A 127 -4.98 6.24 -10.20
C HIS A 127 -5.04 7.77 -10.28
N VAL A 128 -4.12 8.42 -9.57
CA VAL A 128 -3.82 9.85 -9.68
C VAL A 128 -2.37 9.96 -10.12
N ASP A 129 -2.15 10.03 -11.44
CA ASP A 129 -0.83 9.95 -12.07
C ASP A 129 -0.01 8.79 -11.46
N ASP A 130 1.19 9.03 -10.93
CA ASP A 130 1.97 8.03 -10.17
C ASP A 130 1.99 8.28 -8.65
N ALA A 131 0.97 8.96 -8.11
CA ALA A 131 0.90 9.42 -6.71
C ALA A 131 -0.47 9.20 -6.03
N THR A 132 -1.19 8.14 -6.42
CA THR A 132 -2.56 7.83 -5.93
C THR A 132 -2.67 7.86 -4.40
N GLY A 133 -1.72 7.25 -3.72
CA GLY A 133 -1.69 7.17 -2.26
C GLY A 133 -1.61 8.52 -1.57
N GLN A 134 -0.88 9.48 -2.16
CA GLN A 134 -0.77 10.83 -1.64
C GLN A 134 -2.10 11.57 -1.74
N ALA A 135 -2.78 11.49 -2.89
CA ALA A 135 -4.07 12.13 -3.09
C ALA A 135 -5.13 11.58 -2.12
N VAL A 136 -5.21 10.25 -1.99
CA VAL A 136 -6.12 9.57 -1.05
C VAL A 136 -5.85 9.97 0.39
N GLN A 137 -4.58 9.92 0.83
CA GLN A 137 -4.22 10.30 2.19
C GLN A 137 -4.59 11.76 2.48
N GLN A 138 -4.31 12.69 1.56
CA GLN A 138 -4.62 14.11 1.74
C GLN A 138 -6.12 14.38 1.83
N ALA A 139 -6.94 13.73 1.02
CA ALA A 139 -8.39 13.85 1.09
C ALA A 139 -8.91 13.36 2.45
N LEU A 140 -8.50 12.16 2.87
CA LEU A 140 -8.89 11.56 4.15
C LEU A 140 -8.46 12.40 5.35
N GLU A 141 -7.21 12.90 5.37
CA GLU A 141 -6.71 13.76 6.45
C GLU A 141 -7.50 15.05 6.57
N ARG A 142 -7.80 15.70 5.44
CA ARG A 142 -8.56 16.95 5.40
C ARG A 142 -9.94 16.76 5.98
N ARG A 143 -10.64 15.69 5.57
CA ARG A 143 -11.99 15.36 6.05
C ARG A 143 -11.97 14.98 7.53
N ALA A 144 -11.00 14.16 7.96
CA ALA A 144 -10.90 13.72 9.35
C ALA A 144 -10.59 14.87 10.32
N ARG A 145 -9.81 15.87 9.89
CA ARG A 145 -9.55 17.08 10.70
C ARG A 145 -10.74 18.04 10.76
N ALA A 146 -11.60 18.03 9.75
CA ALA A 146 -12.78 18.88 9.69
C ALA A 146 -13.99 18.28 10.42
N GLU A 147 -13.97 16.98 10.72
CA GLU A 147 -15.06 16.25 11.37
C GLU A 147 -15.05 16.47 12.90
N PRO A 148 -16.06 17.13 13.49
CA PRO A 148 -16.08 17.48 14.92
C PRO A 148 -16.03 16.26 15.85
N ASN A 149 -16.56 15.11 15.42
CA ASN A 149 -16.59 13.91 16.25
C ASN A 149 -15.28 13.11 16.22
N ILE A 150 -14.29 13.51 15.40
CA ILE A 150 -12.98 12.88 15.31
C ILE A 150 -11.95 13.71 16.08
N THR A 151 -11.35 13.08 17.09
CA THR A 151 -10.15 13.59 17.77
C THR A 151 -8.91 12.90 17.21
N VAL A 152 -8.01 13.67 16.61
CA VAL A 152 -6.74 13.15 16.09
C VAL A 152 -5.63 13.26 17.15
N LEU A 153 -5.02 12.13 17.47
CA LEU A 153 -3.92 11.99 18.42
C LEU A 153 -2.61 11.63 17.69
N GLU A 154 -1.93 12.64 17.17
CA GLU A 154 -0.58 12.47 16.58
C GLU A 154 0.49 12.25 17.66
N HIS A 155 1.58 11.58 17.28
CA HIS A 155 2.70 11.24 18.17
C HIS A 155 2.32 10.42 19.41
N HIS A 156 1.28 9.59 19.30
CA HIS A 156 0.87 8.63 20.31
C HIS A 156 1.12 7.21 19.81
N VAL A 157 1.88 6.43 20.58
CA VAL A 157 2.18 5.03 20.25
C VAL A 157 1.31 4.13 21.09
N ALA A 158 0.54 3.23 20.47
CA ALA A 158 -0.14 2.20 21.22
C ALA A 158 0.88 1.20 21.78
N VAL A 159 0.86 1.04 23.10
CA VAL A 159 1.74 0.10 23.81
C VAL A 159 1.05 -1.26 23.89
N ASP A 160 -0.18 -1.26 24.39
CA ASP A 160 -1.03 -2.45 24.45
C ASP A 160 -2.51 -2.09 24.54
N VAL A 161 -3.37 -3.07 24.25
CA VAL A 161 -4.81 -2.97 24.51
C VAL A 161 -5.15 -3.39 25.94
N ILE A 162 -6.18 -2.77 26.50
CA ILE A 162 -6.66 -3.06 27.85
C ILE A 162 -7.69 -4.17 27.73
N THR A 163 -7.47 -5.30 28.39
CA THR A 163 -8.38 -6.45 28.39
C THR A 163 -8.75 -6.88 29.81
N ASN A 164 -9.72 -7.79 29.95
CA ASN A 164 -10.12 -8.34 31.25
C ASN A 164 -8.93 -8.92 32.05
N ARG A 165 -7.93 -9.52 31.38
CA ARG A 165 -6.70 -10.02 32.01
C ARG A 165 -5.95 -8.94 32.79
N HIS A 166 -6.00 -7.70 32.31
CA HIS A 166 -5.35 -6.56 32.94
C HIS A 166 -6.16 -5.98 34.12
N LEU A 167 -7.49 -6.18 34.13
CA LEU A 167 -8.40 -5.54 35.08
C LEU A 167 -8.76 -6.44 36.28
N SER A 168 -8.94 -7.74 36.06
CA SER A 168 -9.54 -8.65 37.06
C SER A 168 -8.56 -9.67 37.63
N GLY A 169 -7.39 -9.89 37.00
CA GLY A 169 -6.32 -10.77 37.48
C GLY A 169 -6.65 -12.27 37.55
N ASP A 170 -7.92 -12.65 37.49
CA ASP A 170 -8.41 -14.02 37.61
C ASP A 170 -8.62 -14.72 36.26
N GLY A 171 -8.58 -13.98 35.15
CA GLY A 171 -8.68 -14.51 33.78
C GLY A 171 -10.02 -15.19 33.48
N LYS A 172 -11.06 -14.96 34.29
CA LYS A 172 -12.38 -15.59 34.13
C LYS A 172 -13.30 -14.69 33.31
N GLY A 173 -13.80 -15.22 32.18
CA GLY A 173 -14.78 -14.56 31.29
C GLY A 173 -14.29 -14.42 29.84
N LEU A 174 -15.18 -14.01 28.93
CA LEU A 174 -14.79 -13.70 27.54
C LEU A 174 -13.84 -12.50 27.55
N ASP A 175 -12.64 -12.63 26.97
CA ASP A 175 -11.69 -11.53 26.85
C ASP A 175 -12.28 -10.39 26.00
N ARG A 176 -12.58 -9.27 26.65
CA ARG A 176 -13.08 -8.04 26.03
C ARG A 176 -12.00 -6.97 26.07
N CYS A 177 -11.86 -6.21 24.97
CA CYS A 177 -11.05 -5.00 24.91
C CYS A 177 -11.84 -3.79 25.44
N HIS A 178 -11.19 -2.97 26.28
CA HIS A 178 -11.78 -1.81 26.95
C HIS A 178 -11.09 -0.48 26.59
N GLY A 179 -10.08 -0.52 25.73
CA GLY A 179 -9.26 0.65 25.41
C GLY A 179 -7.81 0.29 25.13
N ALA A 180 -6.92 1.27 25.25
CA ALA A 180 -5.49 1.08 25.06
C ALA A 180 -4.64 2.00 25.95
N TYR A 181 -3.43 1.55 26.24
CA TYR A 181 -2.36 2.37 26.79
C TYR A 181 -1.60 3.05 25.64
N LEU A 182 -1.57 4.38 25.65
CA LEU A 182 -0.93 5.17 24.60
C LEU A 182 0.26 5.95 25.17
N LEU A 183 1.47 5.67 24.70
CA LEU A 183 2.65 6.46 24.99
C LEU A 183 2.63 7.76 24.18
N ASN A 184 2.49 8.89 24.87
CA ASN A 184 2.65 10.21 24.28
C ASN A 184 4.15 10.50 24.08
N ARG A 185 4.60 10.49 22.84
CA ARG A 185 6.03 10.67 22.51
C ARG A 185 6.57 12.07 22.81
N ARG A 186 5.68 13.06 22.99
CA ARG A 186 6.08 14.44 23.29
C ARG A 186 6.36 14.64 24.77
N THR A 187 5.62 13.94 25.64
CA THR A 187 5.75 14.08 27.09
C THR A 187 6.48 12.90 27.75
N GLY A 188 6.58 11.77 27.06
CA GLY A 188 7.09 10.51 27.62
C GLY A 188 6.09 9.79 28.54
N HIS A 189 4.88 10.31 28.67
CA HIS A 189 3.86 9.76 29.58
C HIS A 189 2.99 8.70 28.89
N VAL A 190 2.61 7.65 29.62
CA VAL A 190 1.65 6.64 29.14
C VAL A 190 0.24 7.02 29.62
N ASP A 191 -0.60 7.39 28.67
CA ASP A 191 -1.99 7.79 28.90
C ASP A 191 -2.95 6.61 28.73
N VAL A 192 -4.07 6.64 29.45
CA VAL A 192 -5.10 5.60 29.42
C VAL A 192 -6.30 6.12 28.65
N PHE A 193 -6.63 5.44 27.56
CA PHE A 193 -7.78 5.76 26.72
C PHE A 193 -8.79 4.63 26.79
N ALA A 194 -9.95 4.89 27.38
CA ALA A 194 -11.05 3.95 27.43
C ALA A 194 -11.90 4.06 26.15
N ALA A 195 -12.32 2.93 25.60
CA ALA A 195 -13.18 2.90 24.42
C ALA A 195 -14.12 1.71 24.41
N LYS A 196 -15.31 1.88 23.83
CA LYS A 196 -16.29 0.78 23.67
C LYS A 196 -15.82 -0.22 22.60
N ALA A 197 -15.12 0.26 21.57
CA ALA A 197 -14.47 -0.54 20.54
C ALA A 197 -13.06 0.00 20.22
N VAL A 198 -12.11 -0.90 19.97
CA VAL A 198 -10.76 -0.57 19.52
C VAL A 198 -10.52 -1.24 18.17
N VAL A 199 -9.99 -0.48 17.21
CA VAL A 199 -9.66 -1.00 15.87
C VAL A 199 -8.18 -0.83 15.61
N LEU A 200 -7.50 -1.93 15.26
CA LEU A 200 -6.10 -1.93 14.86
C LEU A 200 -6.02 -1.75 13.34
N ALA A 201 -5.56 -0.58 12.90
CA ALA A 201 -5.34 -0.20 11.51
C ALA A 201 -3.88 0.23 11.29
N THR A 202 -2.94 -0.50 11.89
CA THR A 202 -1.55 -0.06 12.13
C THR A 202 -0.60 -0.21 10.95
N GLY A 203 -1.05 -0.78 9.83
CA GLY A 203 -0.19 -1.16 8.71
C GLY A 203 0.54 -2.50 8.92
N GLY A 204 1.49 -2.80 8.02
CA GLY A 204 2.21 -4.08 7.97
C GLY A 204 3.47 -4.15 8.85
N ALA A 205 4.32 -5.14 8.57
CA ALA A 205 5.49 -5.50 9.38
C ALA A 205 6.80 -5.58 8.58
N SER A 206 6.83 -5.15 7.32
CA SER A 206 8.00 -5.30 6.45
C SER A 206 9.33 -4.72 6.98
N ARG A 207 9.34 -3.85 8.01
CA ARG A 207 10.57 -3.38 8.66
C ARG A 207 11.28 -4.43 9.50
N VAL A 208 10.77 -5.66 9.58
CA VAL A 208 11.55 -6.82 10.05
C VAL A 208 12.64 -7.24 9.04
N TYR A 209 12.52 -6.84 7.77
CA TYR A 209 13.51 -7.08 6.74
C TYR A 209 14.49 -5.90 6.60
N LEU A 210 15.76 -6.22 6.34
CA LEU A 210 16.82 -5.23 6.14
C LEU A 210 16.47 -4.23 5.04
N TYR A 211 16.03 -4.76 3.89
CA TYR A 211 15.53 -3.97 2.78
C TYR A 211 14.01 -3.97 2.80
N SER A 212 13.41 -2.77 2.86
CA SER A 212 11.96 -2.56 2.80
C SER A 212 11.65 -1.26 2.08
N SER A 213 10.58 -1.24 1.27
CA SER A 213 10.05 -0.01 0.62
C SER A 213 9.13 0.79 1.54
N ASN A 214 8.68 0.19 2.64
CA ASN A 214 7.83 0.88 3.61
C ASN A 214 8.59 1.94 4.44
N PRO A 215 7.85 2.95 4.93
CA PRO A 215 8.36 3.87 5.95
C PRO A 215 8.87 3.15 7.20
N ASP A 216 9.73 3.83 7.95
CA ASP A 216 10.31 3.34 9.21
C ASP A 216 9.25 2.99 10.28
N GLY A 217 7.98 3.41 10.09
CA GLY A 217 6.87 3.13 10.99
C GLY A 217 6.25 1.73 10.85
N SER A 218 6.46 1.00 9.75
CA SER A 218 5.81 -0.29 9.44
C SER A 218 6.45 -1.47 10.18
N THR A 219 6.26 -1.47 11.51
CA THR A 219 6.98 -2.30 12.49
C THR A 219 6.12 -3.40 13.12
N GLY A 220 4.91 -3.61 12.61
CA GLY A 220 4.05 -4.71 13.07
C GLY A 220 3.43 -4.53 14.45
N ASP A 221 3.41 -3.31 15.02
CA ASP A 221 2.91 -3.06 16.39
C ASP A 221 1.51 -3.63 16.63
N GLY A 222 0.55 -3.38 15.72
CA GLY A 222 -0.82 -3.86 15.90
C GLY A 222 -0.92 -5.38 15.85
N ILE A 223 -0.09 -6.04 15.03
CA ILE A 223 -0.01 -7.51 14.99
C ILE A 223 0.49 -8.03 16.34
N ALA A 224 1.54 -7.41 16.88
CA ALA A 224 2.10 -7.79 18.18
C ALA A 224 1.14 -7.51 19.35
N ILE A 225 0.41 -6.38 19.31
CA ILE A 225 -0.63 -6.04 20.29
C ILE A 225 -1.77 -7.06 20.24
N ALA A 226 -2.28 -7.38 19.04
CA ALA A 226 -3.34 -8.36 18.86
C ALA A 226 -2.91 -9.74 19.38
N TRP A 227 -1.69 -10.18 19.07
CA TRP A 227 -1.13 -11.43 19.57
C TRP A 227 -1.08 -11.47 21.10
N ARG A 228 -0.55 -10.42 21.75
CA ARG A 228 -0.50 -10.32 23.22
C ARG A 228 -1.89 -10.30 23.86
N ALA A 229 -2.87 -9.72 23.17
CA ALA A 229 -4.27 -9.73 23.58
C ALA A 229 -4.95 -11.10 23.43
N GLY A 230 -4.29 -12.08 22.79
CA GLY A 230 -4.80 -13.44 22.60
C GLY A 230 -5.48 -13.68 21.24
N CYS A 231 -5.38 -12.75 20.29
CA CYS A 231 -5.88 -12.98 18.94
C CYS A 231 -5.04 -14.03 18.22
N ARG A 232 -5.69 -14.87 17.40
CA ARG A 232 -4.99 -15.71 16.43
C ARG A 232 -4.41 -14.84 15.31
N ILE A 233 -3.18 -15.14 14.92
CA ILE A 233 -2.49 -14.52 13.78
C ILE A 233 -2.21 -15.64 12.77
N ALA A 234 -2.32 -15.35 11.48
CA ALA A 234 -2.15 -16.32 10.40
C ALA A 234 -1.34 -15.71 9.26
N ASN A 235 -0.80 -16.57 8.39
CA ASN A 235 -0.18 -16.20 7.12
C ASN A 235 1.02 -15.23 7.24
N MET A 236 1.69 -15.22 8.38
CA MET A 236 2.85 -14.34 8.66
C MET A 236 4.10 -14.73 7.86
N GLU A 237 4.11 -15.92 7.26
CA GLU A 237 5.13 -16.40 6.32
C GLU A 237 4.99 -15.76 4.93
N PHE A 238 3.79 -15.27 4.55
CA PHE A 238 3.51 -14.68 3.25
C PHE A 238 3.84 -13.19 3.23
N ASN A 239 5.14 -12.86 3.20
CA ASN A 239 5.63 -11.49 3.08
C ASN A 239 5.96 -11.20 1.61
N GLN A 240 5.34 -10.18 1.03
CA GLN A 240 5.55 -9.85 -0.37
C GLN A 240 6.85 -9.06 -0.55
N PHE A 241 7.64 -9.47 -1.55
CA PHE A 241 8.76 -8.70 -2.06
C PHE A 241 8.34 -8.03 -3.37
N HIS A 242 8.32 -6.70 -3.39
CA HIS A 242 8.05 -5.95 -4.60
C HIS A 242 9.26 -6.10 -5.54
N PRO A 243 9.07 -6.51 -6.82
CA PRO A 243 10.18 -6.87 -7.70
C PRO A 243 11.04 -5.67 -8.13
N THR A 244 10.46 -4.46 -8.18
CA THR A 244 11.08 -3.29 -8.82
C THR A 244 11.29 -2.14 -7.84
N CYS A 245 12.22 -2.27 -6.90
CA CYS A 245 12.67 -1.16 -6.05
C CYS A 245 14.02 -0.63 -6.53
N LEU A 246 14.18 0.69 -6.61
CA LEU A 246 15.40 1.35 -7.06
C LEU A 246 16.58 0.97 -6.16
N PHE A 247 17.62 0.41 -6.78
CA PHE A 247 18.88 0.08 -6.15
C PHE A 247 19.84 1.28 -6.24
N HIS A 248 19.93 2.07 -5.18
CA HIS A 248 20.88 3.18 -5.15
C HIS A 248 21.34 3.50 -3.70
N PRO A 249 22.65 3.70 -3.43
CA PRO A 249 23.17 3.93 -2.07
C PRO A 249 22.50 5.06 -1.29
N LYS A 250 22.09 6.12 -2.00
CA LYS A 250 21.39 7.30 -1.45
C LYS A 250 19.86 7.22 -1.49
N ALA A 251 19.28 6.24 -2.17
CA ALA A 251 17.84 6.04 -2.12
C ALA A 251 17.53 5.20 -0.89
N LYS A 252 16.94 5.81 0.16
CA LYS A 252 16.06 5.02 1.04
C LYS A 252 15.02 4.39 0.12
N THR A 253 15.05 3.07 0.01
CA THR A 253 14.31 2.19 -0.94
C THR A 253 13.14 2.89 -1.64
N PHE A 254 13.34 3.30 -2.89
CA PHE A 254 12.28 3.95 -3.68
C PHE A 254 11.61 2.90 -4.56
N LEU A 255 10.33 2.63 -4.32
CA LEU A 255 9.55 1.73 -5.17
C LEU A 255 9.34 2.37 -6.54
N ILE A 256 9.52 1.58 -7.60
CA ILE A 256 9.13 1.95 -8.98
C ILE A 256 7.88 1.16 -9.31
N THR A 257 6.78 1.86 -9.56
CA THR A 257 5.44 1.27 -9.73
C THR A 257 5.41 0.13 -10.75
N GLU A 258 4.58 -0.86 -10.45
CA GLU A 258 4.29 -1.98 -11.34
C GLU A 258 3.55 -1.54 -12.61
N ALA A 259 2.81 -0.43 -12.55
CA ALA A 259 2.17 0.15 -13.73
C ALA A 259 3.18 0.47 -14.85
N LEU A 260 4.47 0.67 -14.54
CA LEU A 260 5.51 0.85 -15.56
C LEU A 260 5.67 -0.42 -16.42
N ARG A 261 5.62 -1.62 -15.81
CA ARG A 261 5.57 -2.91 -16.54
C ARG A 261 4.23 -3.07 -17.26
N GLY A 262 3.15 -2.60 -16.63
CA GLY A 262 1.81 -2.47 -17.23
C GLY A 262 1.80 -1.76 -18.59
N GLU A 263 2.56 -0.67 -18.68
CA GLU A 263 2.71 0.14 -19.89
C GLU A 263 3.87 -0.32 -20.80
N GLY A 264 4.45 -1.49 -20.52
CA GLY A 264 5.36 -2.18 -21.43
C GLY A 264 6.84 -2.17 -21.04
N ALA A 265 7.21 -1.69 -19.84
CA ALA A 265 8.61 -1.78 -19.40
C ALA A 265 9.09 -3.24 -19.33
N HIS A 266 10.33 -3.45 -19.79
CA HIS A 266 10.99 -4.74 -19.83
C HIS A 266 11.92 -4.94 -18.63
N LEU A 267 11.98 -6.17 -18.12
CA LEU A 267 12.98 -6.57 -17.13
C LEU A 267 14.18 -7.15 -17.87
N THR A 268 15.35 -6.51 -17.72
CA THR A 268 16.55 -6.85 -18.48
C THR A 268 17.77 -7.07 -17.58
N LEU A 269 18.69 -7.93 -18.05
CA LEU A 269 20.03 -8.05 -17.49
C LEU A 269 20.88 -6.82 -17.87
N LEU A 270 22.08 -6.71 -17.31
CA LEU A 270 22.98 -5.58 -17.57
C LEU A 270 23.43 -5.46 -19.03
N ASP A 271 23.38 -6.57 -19.78
CA ASP A 271 23.67 -6.61 -21.22
C ASP A 271 22.46 -6.27 -22.10
N GLY A 272 21.30 -5.98 -21.50
CA GLY A 272 20.04 -5.68 -22.18
C GLY A 272 19.15 -6.90 -22.48
N THR A 273 19.59 -8.12 -22.14
CA THR A 273 18.82 -9.34 -22.41
C THR A 273 17.57 -9.41 -21.54
N ARG A 274 16.39 -9.61 -22.15
CA ARG A 274 15.14 -9.93 -21.44
C ARG A 274 15.19 -11.36 -20.92
N PHE A 275 14.74 -11.59 -19.69
CA PHE A 275 14.85 -12.91 -19.05
C PHE A 275 13.52 -13.53 -18.60
N MET A 276 12.44 -12.74 -18.45
CA MET A 276 11.19 -13.23 -17.87
C MET A 276 10.52 -14.35 -18.67
N ASP A 277 10.68 -14.36 -20.00
CA ASP A 277 10.10 -15.39 -20.89
C ASP A 277 10.61 -16.81 -20.57
N ARG A 278 11.76 -16.93 -19.89
CA ARG A 278 12.31 -18.22 -19.43
C ARG A 278 11.64 -18.75 -18.16
N PHE A 279 10.95 -17.89 -17.41
CA PHE A 279 10.37 -18.21 -16.11
C PHE A 279 8.85 -18.34 -16.18
N ASP A 280 8.18 -17.45 -16.91
CA ASP A 280 6.73 -17.42 -16.99
C ASP A 280 6.26 -16.86 -18.33
N LYS A 281 5.26 -17.51 -18.94
CA LYS A 281 4.65 -17.07 -20.20
C LYS A 281 3.98 -15.68 -20.12
N ARG A 282 3.65 -15.22 -18.92
CA ARG A 282 3.09 -13.88 -18.66
C ARG A 282 4.16 -12.78 -18.69
N GLY A 283 5.44 -13.14 -18.76
CA GLY A 283 6.55 -12.20 -18.86
C GLY A 283 6.59 -11.24 -17.66
N GLU A 284 6.80 -9.95 -17.94
CA GLU A 284 6.86 -8.88 -16.95
C GLU A 284 5.55 -8.66 -16.18
N LEU A 285 4.42 -9.23 -16.62
CA LEU A 285 3.11 -9.13 -15.95
C LEU A 285 2.73 -10.39 -15.15
N ALA A 286 3.67 -11.32 -14.96
CA ALA A 286 3.49 -12.40 -13.99
C ALA A 286 3.29 -11.85 -12.55
N PRO A 287 2.67 -12.62 -11.65
CA PRO A 287 2.53 -12.25 -10.24
C PRO A 287 3.88 -11.91 -9.59
N ARG A 288 3.83 -10.99 -8.61
CA ARG A 288 5.04 -10.41 -7.99
C ARG A 288 6.00 -11.44 -7.42
N ASP A 289 5.49 -12.52 -6.83
CA ASP A 289 6.29 -13.58 -6.24
C ASP A 289 7.08 -14.35 -7.32
N VAL A 290 6.50 -14.59 -8.49
CA VAL A 290 7.18 -15.18 -9.66
C VAL A 290 8.27 -14.24 -10.18
N VAL A 291 7.93 -12.96 -10.39
CA VAL A 291 8.86 -11.96 -10.91
C VAL A 291 10.02 -11.73 -9.94
N ALA A 292 9.74 -11.58 -8.65
CA ALA A 292 10.77 -11.38 -7.63
C ALA A 292 11.72 -12.58 -7.53
N ARG A 293 11.20 -13.82 -7.59
CA ARG A 293 12.02 -15.04 -7.63
C ARG A 293 12.86 -15.14 -8.90
N ALA A 294 12.33 -14.74 -10.06
CA ALA A 294 13.08 -14.72 -11.31
C ALA A 294 14.25 -13.71 -11.26
N ILE A 295 14.00 -12.50 -10.75
CA ILE A 295 15.05 -11.50 -10.55
C ILE A 295 16.12 -12.00 -9.58
N ASP A 296 15.72 -12.51 -8.41
CA ASP A 296 16.64 -13.07 -7.41
C ASP A 296 17.45 -14.24 -7.98
N HIS A 297 16.83 -15.12 -8.78
CA HIS A 297 17.51 -16.21 -9.46
C HIS A 297 18.58 -15.70 -10.41
N GLU A 298 18.27 -14.75 -11.29
CA GLU A 298 19.25 -14.19 -12.24
C GLU A 298 20.40 -13.49 -11.50
N MET A 299 20.10 -12.72 -10.46
CA MET A 299 21.11 -12.06 -9.62
C MET A 299 22.07 -13.08 -9.01
N LYS A 300 21.56 -14.17 -8.43
CA LYS A 300 22.38 -15.22 -7.84
C LYS A 300 23.18 -16.00 -8.88
N ARG A 301 22.55 -16.37 -10.00
CA ARG A 301 23.16 -17.17 -11.08
C ARG A 301 24.34 -16.45 -11.72
N LEU A 302 24.25 -15.13 -11.87
CA LEU A 302 25.24 -14.30 -12.55
C LEU A 302 26.12 -13.49 -11.60
N GLY A 303 25.84 -13.49 -10.30
CA GLY A 303 26.55 -12.66 -9.31
C GLY A 303 26.30 -11.16 -9.49
N LEU A 304 25.07 -10.77 -9.81
CA LEU A 304 24.69 -9.37 -10.02
C LEU A 304 24.13 -8.75 -8.73
N ASP A 305 24.44 -7.48 -8.49
CA ASP A 305 23.85 -6.71 -7.40
C ASP A 305 22.41 -6.26 -7.71
N HIS A 306 22.05 -6.13 -9.00
CA HIS A 306 20.75 -5.65 -9.46
C HIS A 306 20.48 -6.08 -10.91
N VAL A 307 19.24 -5.91 -11.35
CA VAL A 307 18.83 -5.97 -12.76
C VAL A 307 18.28 -4.61 -13.20
N LEU A 308 17.82 -4.48 -14.44
CA LEU A 308 17.34 -3.22 -15.01
C LEU A 308 15.85 -3.28 -15.34
N LEU A 309 15.19 -2.12 -15.25
CA LEU A 309 13.82 -1.91 -15.71
C LEU A 309 13.80 -0.89 -16.85
N ASP A 310 13.50 -1.34 -18.07
CA ASP A 310 13.69 -0.54 -19.27
C ASP A 310 12.37 -0.23 -19.99
N ILE A 311 12.04 1.05 -20.10
CA ILE A 311 10.91 1.56 -20.90
C ILE A 311 11.39 2.49 -22.03
N SER A 312 12.69 2.47 -22.37
CA SER A 312 13.31 3.37 -23.35
C SER A 312 12.77 3.26 -24.78
N HIS A 313 12.07 2.18 -25.10
CA HIS A 313 11.42 1.96 -26.39
C HIS A 313 10.09 2.72 -26.55
N ARG A 314 9.51 3.25 -25.45
CA ARG A 314 8.32 4.11 -25.50
C ARG A 314 8.69 5.55 -25.80
N ASP A 315 7.70 6.30 -26.26
CA ASP A 315 7.85 7.74 -26.47
C ASP A 315 8.20 8.44 -25.14
N PRO A 316 9.23 9.31 -25.12
CA PRO A 316 9.61 10.08 -23.94
C PRO A 316 8.47 10.88 -23.30
N ASP A 317 7.64 11.56 -24.10
CA ASP A 317 6.57 12.42 -23.61
C ASP A 317 5.47 11.57 -22.96
N PHE A 318 5.23 10.36 -23.49
CA PHE A 318 4.36 9.38 -22.85
C PHE A 318 4.85 9.03 -21.43
N VAL A 319 6.15 8.72 -21.28
CA VAL A 319 6.71 8.34 -19.98
C VAL A 319 6.70 9.50 -18.99
N ILE A 320 7.01 10.72 -19.43
CA ILE A 320 6.98 11.93 -18.58
C ILE A 320 5.56 12.23 -18.12
N GLY A 321 4.58 12.12 -19.01
CA GLY A 321 3.17 12.38 -18.71
C GLY A 321 2.59 11.38 -17.72
N HIS A 322 2.87 10.09 -17.90
CA HIS A 322 2.28 9.02 -17.07
C HIS A 322 3.03 8.75 -15.77
N PHE A 323 4.34 9.00 -15.72
CA PHE A 323 5.19 8.67 -14.57
C PHE A 323 6.08 9.86 -14.11
N PRO A 324 5.50 11.03 -13.82
CA PRO A 324 6.24 12.25 -13.57
C PRO A 324 7.06 12.23 -12.26
N THR A 325 6.64 11.48 -11.24
CA THR A 325 7.37 11.33 -9.98
C THR A 325 8.56 10.39 -10.15
N ILE A 326 8.37 9.26 -10.83
CA ILE A 326 9.44 8.30 -11.15
C ILE A 326 10.49 8.96 -12.05
N TYR A 327 10.07 9.67 -13.10
CA TYR A 327 10.97 10.39 -14.00
C TYR A 327 11.83 11.40 -13.24
N ARG A 328 11.22 12.27 -12.42
CA ARG A 328 11.94 13.23 -11.58
C ARG A 328 12.90 12.56 -10.61
N ARG A 329 12.51 11.43 -10.02
CA ARG A 329 13.38 10.67 -9.12
C ARG A 329 14.57 10.09 -9.88
N CYS A 330 14.36 9.46 -11.03
CA CYS A 330 15.44 8.90 -11.85
C CYS A 330 16.42 9.98 -12.33
N LEU A 331 15.92 11.17 -12.68
CA LEU A 331 16.75 12.35 -12.99
C LEU A 331 17.66 12.76 -11.83
N ILE A 332 17.09 12.97 -10.63
CA ILE A 332 17.85 13.40 -9.43
C ILE A 332 18.94 12.39 -9.06
N MET A 333 18.67 11.11 -9.31
CA MET A 333 19.56 10.01 -8.96
C MET A 333 20.61 9.73 -10.05
N GLY A 334 20.65 10.52 -11.12
CA GLY A 334 21.64 10.39 -12.20
C GLY A 334 21.37 9.27 -13.19
N SER A 335 20.19 8.63 -13.14
CA SER A 335 19.76 7.61 -14.12
C SER A 335 19.20 8.23 -15.40
N ILE A 336 19.15 9.56 -15.53
CA ILE A 336 18.76 10.26 -16.76
C ILE A 336 19.73 11.44 -16.95
N LEU A 337 20.43 11.50 -18.09
CA LEU A 337 21.38 12.57 -18.39
C LEU A 337 20.65 13.76 -19.06
N PRO A 338 20.73 15.00 -18.52
CA PRO A 338 19.94 16.14 -19.02
C PRO A 338 20.33 16.64 -20.42
N ASN A 339 21.54 16.35 -20.89
CA ASN A 339 22.11 16.96 -22.09
C ASN A 339 22.64 15.90 -23.05
N ARG A 340 21.80 15.55 -24.05
CA ARG A 340 22.03 14.90 -25.36
C ARG A 340 21.00 13.79 -25.56
N ARG A 341 19.96 14.06 -26.37
CA ARG A 341 18.92 13.12 -26.87
C ARG A 341 18.39 12.18 -25.78
N PHE A 342 17.23 12.50 -25.22
CA PHE A 342 16.43 11.67 -24.30
C PHE A 342 16.87 10.19 -24.28
N ARG A 343 17.82 9.86 -23.39
CA ARG A 343 18.32 8.49 -23.24
C ARG A 343 17.93 8.06 -21.84
N TRP A 344 16.77 7.41 -21.76
CA TRP A 344 16.39 6.68 -20.56
C TRP A 344 17.53 5.71 -20.23
N CYS A 345 18.23 5.93 -19.11
CA CYS A 345 19.10 4.90 -18.57
C CYS A 345 18.20 4.04 -17.67
N PRO A 346 18.01 2.76 -17.99
CA PRO A 346 17.17 1.87 -17.19
C PRO A 346 17.60 1.93 -15.72
N PRO A 347 16.69 2.27 -14.78
CA PRO A 347 17.05 2.29 -13.37
C PRO A 347 17.48 0.89 -12.90
N PRO A 348 18.55 0.80 -12.09
CA PRO A 348 18.92 -0.42 -11.41
C PRO A 348 17.87 -0.76 -10.35
N ILE A 349 17.41 -2.00 -10.31
CA ILE A 349 16.35 -2.45 -9.41
C ILE A 349 16.67 -3.78 -8.70
N ILE A 350 16.08 -3.94 -7.53
CA ILE A 350 16.14 -5.17 -6.72
C ILE A 350 14.76 -5.50 -6.11
N PRO A 351 14.50 -6.78 -5.78
CA PRO A 351 13.34 -7.18 -4.99
C PRO A 351 13.47 -6.71 -3.53
N VAL A 352 12.41 -6.14 -2.98
CA VAL A 352 12.44 -5.59 -1.60
C VAL A 352 11.10 -5.79 -0.88
N ALA A 353 11.13 -6.07 0.42
CA ALA A 353 9.94 -6.32 1.22
C ALA A 353 8.98 -5.12 1.23
N VAL A 354 7.68 -5.39 1.04
CA VAL A 354 6.60 -4.38 1.00
C VAL A 354 5.43 -4.70 1.94
N TRP A 355 5.34 -5.91 2.49
CA TRP A 355 4.35 -6.28 3.51
C TRP A 355 4.98 -7.04 4.66
#